data_AF-A0A670ZV52-F1
#
_entry.id   AF-A0A670ZV52-F1
#
_cell.length_a   1.000
_cell.length_b   1.000
_cell.length_c   1.000
_cell.angle_alpha   90.00
_cell.angle_beta   90.00
_cell.angle_gamma   90.00
#
_symmetry.space_group_name_H-M   'P 1'
#
loop_
_entity.id
_entity.type
_entity.pdbx_description
1 polymer ?
#
loop_
_entity_poly.entity_id
_entity_poly.type
_entity_poly.pdbx_seq_one_letter_code
_entity_poly.pdbx_strand_id
1 'polypeptide(L)'
;RASPVTTAALEYGTDFPTNISKPPSVKIHINVIFSFLCRTTKRHLTFYDGTNSCLPGVCHVSMAEPFCAKTREVLLDVAKKLGIKCHSKGTVITVEGPRFSSRAESLMFRSCGADVINMTTVPEVILAKEAGICYASIAMATDYDCWKEHEETVMCVCEFFLIQ
;
A
#
# COMPACT_ATOMS: atom_id res chain seq x y z
N ARG A 1 11.04 13.74 -13.82
CA ARG A 1 12.21 13.39 -12.97
C ARG A 1 11.67 12.49 -11.87
N ALA A 2 12.01 11.19 -11.89
CA ALA A 2 11.62 10.27 -10.83
C ALA A 2 12.11 10.82 -9.49
N SER A 3 11.27 10.73 -8.46
CA SER A 3 11.60 11.24 -7.12
C SER A 3 12.74 10.42 -6.51
N PRO A 4 13.50 10.97 -5.54
CA PRO A 4 14.61 10.27 -4.88
C PRO A 4 14.23 8.91 -4.25
N VAL A 5 12.93 8.67 -4.04
CA VAL A 5 12.37 7.44 -3.48
C VAL A 5 12.43 6.27 -4.47
N THR A 6 12.38 6.54 -5.79
CA THR A 6 12.40 5.50 -6.84
C THR A 6 13.75 4.78 -6.93
N THR A 7 14.84 5.45 -6.55
CA THR A 7 16.20 4.89 -6.58
C THR A 7 16.47 3.96 -5.39
N ALA A 8 15.86 4.22 -4.23
CA ALA A 8 16.12 3.47 -3.02
C ALA A 8 15.76 1.98 -3.16
N ALA A 9 14.67 1.64 -3.84
CA ALA A 9 14.22 0.25 -3.98
C ALA A 9 15.14 -0.62 -4.86
N LEU A 10 15.93 -0.03 -5.76
CA LEU A 10 16.98 -0.74 -6.51
C LEU A 10 18.30 -0.81 -5.72
N GLU A 11 18.57 0.16 -4.84
CA GLU A 11 19.75 0.18 -3.98
C GLU A 11 19.64 -0.72 -2.73
N TYR A 12 18.42 -1.03 -2.26
CA TYR A 12 18.19 -2.03 -1.19
C TYR A 12 18.56 -3.47 -1.60
N GLY A 13 19.03 -3.68 -2.83
CA GLY A 13 19.66 -4.92 -3.27
C GLY A 13 21.11 -5.12 -2.83
N THR A 14 21.81 -4.11 -2.29
CA THR A 14 23.26 -4.27 -2.00
C THR A 14 23.84 -3.65 -0.73
N ASP A 15 23.16 -2.78 0.02
CA ASP A 15 23.76 -2.24 1.26
C ASP A 15 22.78 -2.25 2.45
N PHE A 16 22.81 -3.34 3.21
CA PHE A 16 22.34 -3.33 4.59
C PHE A 16 23.39 -2.62 5.45
N PRO A 17 23.04 -1.58 6.24
CA PRO A 17 23.95 -1.05 7.26
C PRO A 17 24.34 -2.19 8.21
N THR A 18 25.64 -2.40 8.37
CA THR A 18 26.32 -3.54 9.01
C THR A 18 25.98 -3.78 10.49
N ASN A 19 25.02 -3.05 11.07
CA ASN A 19 24.61 -3.15 12.47
C ASN A 19 23.15 -3.64 12.68
N ILE A 20 22.47 -4.05 11.62
CA ILE A 20 21.18 -4.75 11.75
C ILE A 20 21.42 -6.19 11.34
N SER A 21 21.24 -7.12 12.29
CA SER A 21 21.29 -8.55 12.03
C SER A 21 20.43 -8.86 10.80
N LYS A 22 21.06 -9.42 9.75
CA LYS A 22 20.39 -9.85 8.52
C LYS A 22 19.14 -10.66 8.90
N PRO A 23 17.91 -10.15 8.64
CA PRO A 23 16.72 -10.91 8.99
C PRO A 23 16.72 -12.21 8.15
N PRO A 24 16.30 -13.34 8.74
CA PRO A 24 16.39 -14.64 8.09
C PRO A 24 15.52 -14.66 6.83
N SER A 25 16.16 -14.79 5.66
CA SER A 25 15.58 -15.18 4.36
C SER A 25 14.11 -14.80 4.14
N VAL A 26 13.75 -13.53 4.33
CA VAL A 26 12.38 -13.07 4.13
C VAL A 26 12.06 -13.18 2.64
N LYS A 27 11.12 -14.06 2.30
CA LYS A 27 10.58 -14.12 0.94
C LYS A 27 9.85 -12.80 0.69
N ILE A 28 10.37 -11.98 -0.22
CA ILE A 28 9.70 -10.75 -0.62
C ILE A 28 8.46 -11.15 -1.44
N HIS A 29 7.27 -10.90 -0.89
CA HIS A 29 6.00 -11.11 -1.59
C HIS A 29 5.51 -9.78 -2.14
N ILE A 30 5.33 -9.69 -3.47
CA ILE A 30 4.80 -8.50 -4.13
C ILE A 30 3.31 -8.70 -4.38
N ASN A 31 2.48 -7.78 -3.92
CA ASN A 31 1.03 -7.81 -4.08
C ASN A 31 0.56 -6.59 -4.87
N VAL A 32 -0.10 -6.83 -6.01
CA VAL A 32 -0.80 -5.75 -6.72
C VAL A 32 -2.15 -5.54 -6.06
N ILE A 33 -2.35 -4.36 -5.48
CA ILE A 33 -3.54 -4.08 -4.68
C ILE A 33 -4.76 -3.93 -5.60
N PHE A 34 -5.85 -4.59 -5.20
CA PHE A 34 -7.13 -4.58 -5.90
C PHE A 34 -8.17 -3.75 -5.15
N SER A 35 -8.19 -3.82 -3.82
CA SER A 35 -9.15 -3.12 -2.97
C SER A 35 -8.50 -2.67 -1.67
N PHE A 36 -9.19 -1.84 -0.90
CA PHE A 36 -8.72 -1.40 0.41
C PHE A 36 -9.82 -1.40 1.48
N LEU A 37 -9.41 -1.51 2.73
CA LEU A 37 -10.21 -1.28 3.93
C LEU A 37 -9.64 -0.07 4.67
N CYS A 38 -10.47 0.92 4.95
CA CYS A 38 -10.07 2.13 5.64
C CYS A 38 -10.30 2.01 7.15
N ARG A 39 -9.22 2.20 7.94
CA ARG A 39 -9.25 2.34 9.40
C ARG A 39 -8.59 3.64 9.88
N THR A 40 -8.30 4.57 8.97
CA THR A 40 -7.80 5.91 9.29
C THR A 40 -8.93 6.79 9.83
N THR A 41 -8.63 7.68 10.76
CA THR A 41 -9.61 8.53 11.46
C THR A 41 -9.27 10.02 11.44
N LYS A 42 -7.99 10.40 11.26
CA LYS A 42 -7.55 11.80 11.42
C LYS A 42 -7.28 12.54 10.12
N ARG A 43 -7.31 11.85 8.99
CA ARG A 43 -6.80 12.35 7.71
C ARG A 43 -7.90 13.00 6.89
N HIS A 44 -7.56 14.07 6.18
CA HIS A 44 -8.45 14.66 5.19
C HIS A 44 -8.58 13.71 3.99
N LEU A 45 -9.80 13.29 3.68
CA LEU A 45 -10.08 12.28 2.66
C LEU A 45 -10.58 12.88 1.33
N THR A 46 -10.90 14.17 1.28
CA THR A 46 -11.49 14.82 0.10
C THR A 46 -10.90 16.20 -0.14
N PHE A 47 -10.85 16.62 -1.40
CA PHE A 47 -10.56 18.01 -1.78
C PHE A 47 -11.78 18.92 -1.63
N TYR A 48 -12.99 18.35 -1.57
CA TYR A 48 -14.26 19.07 -1.53
C TYR A 48 -14.74 19.23 -0.08
N ASP A 49 -13.89 19.85 0.75
CA ASP A 49 -14.15 20.09 2.18
C ASP A 49 -14.81 21.46 2.44
N GLY A 50 -15.08 22.24 1.40
CA GLY A 50 -15.68 23.57 1.47
C GLY A 50 -14.72 24.68 1.92
N THR A 51 -13.44 24.37 2.15
CA THR A 51 -12.42 25.38 2.52
C THR A 51 -11.80 26.06 1.30
N ASN A 52 -11.74 25.35 0.17
CA ASN A 52 -11.19 25.86 -1.08
C ASN A 52 -12.25 26.50 -1.97
N SER A 53 -12.12 27.80 -2.23
CA SER A 53 -13.02 28.54 -3.14
C SER A 53 -12.96 28.04 -4.58
N CYS A 54 -11.85 27.41 -4.99
CA CYS A 54 -11.66 26.84 -6.32
C CYS A 54 -12.40 25.51 -6.54
N LEU A 55 -12.81 24.81 -5.48
CA LEU A 55 -13.50 23.51 -5.54
C LEU A 55 -14.81 23.54 -4.74
N PRO A 56 -15.81 24.32 -5.18
CA PRO A 56 -17.08 24.40 -4.48
C PRO A 56 -17.89 23.12 -4.63
N GLY A 57 -18.62 22.74 -3.56
CA GLY A 57 -19.59 21.65 -3.57
C GLY A 57 -19.18 20.43 -2.76
N VAL A 58 -19.89 19.32 -2.98
CA VAL A 58 -19.66 18.03 -2.32
C VAL A 58 -19.42 16.98 -3.40
N CYS A 59 -18.32 16.23 -3.27
CA CYS A 59 -17.97 15.16 -4.20
C CYS A 59 -18.21 13.79 -3.58
N HIS A 60 -19.01 12.96 -4.25
CA HIS A 60 -19.27 11.58 -3.87
C HIS A 60 -18.71 10.64 -4.94
N VAL A 61 -17.46 10.22 -4.77
CA VAL A 61 -16.77 9.33 -5.72
C VAL A 61 -17.06 7.86 -5.39
N SER A 62 -17.40 7.08 -6.42
CA SER A 62 -17.53 5.62 -6.28
C SER A 62 -16.17 4.96 -6.06
N MET A 63 -16.05 4.19 -4.97
CA MET A 63 -14.84 3.43 -4.61
C MET A 63 -15.01 1.92 -4.81
N ALA A 64 -15.99 1.48 -5.60
CA ALA A 64 -16.16 0.05 -5.92
C ALA A 64 -14.91 -0.54 -6.59
N GLU A 65 -14.28 0.23 -7.49
CA GLU A 65 -13.00 -0.09 -8.12
C GLU A 65 -12.03 1.07 -7.90
N PRO A 66 -11.31 1.11 -6.77
CA PRO A 66 -10.53 2.29 -6.39
C PRO A 66 -9.22 2.43 -7.16
N PHE A 67 -8.71 1.35 -7.74
CA PHE A 67 -7.47 1.34 -8.52
C PHE A 67 -7.75 1.18 -10.01
N CYS A 68 -6.91 1.79 -10.85
CA CYS A 68 -7.01 1.71 -12.31
C CYS A 68 -6.68 0.29 -12.81
N ALA A 69 -7.64 -0.36 -13.47
CA ALA A 69 -7.48 -1.71 -14.02
C ALA A 69 -6.35 -1.78 -15.06
N LYS A 70 -6.27 -0.81 -15.98
CA LYS A 70 -5.24 -0.75 -17.03
C LYS A 70 -3.83 -0.68 -16.45
N THR A 71 -3.62 0.22 -15.48
CA THR A 71 -2.31 0.36 -14.83
C THR A 71 -1.93 -0.91 -14.08
N ARG A 72 -2.88 -1.55 -13.41
CA ARG A 72 -2.65 -2.83 -12.72
C ARG A 72 -2.26 -3.96 -13.68
N GLU A 73 -2.90 -4.06 -14.85
CA GLU A 73 -2.53 -5.03 -15.88
C GLU A 73 -1.09 -4.83 -16.36
N VAL A 74 -0.69 -3.58 -16.62
CA VAL A 74 0.70 -3.25 -17.00
C VAL A 74 1.69 -3.68 -15.91
N LEU A 75 1.36 -3.44 -14.63
CA LEU A 75 2.21 -3.87 -13.51
C LEU A 75 2.36 -5.39 -13.45
N LEU A 76 1.27 -6.14 -13.66
CA LEU A 76 1.30 -7.60 -13.68
C LEU A 76 2.10 -8.16 -14.86
N ASP A 77 1.98 -7.54 -16.03
CA ASP A 77 2.75 -7.95 -17.21
C ASP A 77 4.24 -7.67 -17.04
N VAL A 78 4.60 -6.51 -16.46
CA VAL A 78 6.00 -6.18 -16.14
C VAL A 78 6.56 -7.16 -15.11
N ALA A 79 5.80 -7.46 -14.04
CA ALA A 79 6.23 -8.42 -13.03
C ALA A 79 6.46 -9.82 -13.62
N LYS A 80 5.57 -10.28 -14.53
CA LYS A 80 5.76 -11.53 -15.28
C LYS A 80 7.02 -11.51 -16.14
N LYS A 81 7.26 -10.43 -16.89
CA LYS A 81 8.46 -10.29 -17.74
C LYS A 81 9.75 -10.32 -16.94
N LEU A 82 9.74 -9.76 -15.74
CA LEU A 82 10.88 -9.76 -14.82
C LEU A 82 11.04 -11.09 -14.04
N GLY A 83 10.11 -12.04 -14.20
CA GLY A 83 10.13 -13.31 -13.46
C GLY A 83 9.86 -13.15 -11.96
N ILE A 84 9.27 -12.02 -11.55
CA ILE A 84 8.98 -11.73 -10.14
C ILE A 84 7.64 -12.37 -9.76
N LYS A 85 7.63 -13.14 -8.66
CA LYS A 85 6.39 -13.70 -8.12
C LYS A 85 5.55 -12.57 -7.53
N CYS A 86 4.40 -12.31 -8.15
CA CYS A 86 3.44 -11.33 -7.70
C CYS A 86 2.05 -11.95 -7.53
N HIS A 87 1.29 -11.43 -6.57
CA HIS A 87 -0.13 -11.74 -6.41
C HIS A 87 -0.97 -10.71 -7.18
N SER A 88 -1.91 -11.19 -7.98
CA SER A 88 -2.72 -10.35 -8.88
C SER A 88 -3.90 -9.65 -8.22
N LYS A 89 -4.23 -10.07 -6.99
CA LYS A 89 -5.29 -9.53 -6.16
C LYS A 89 -4.79 -9.46 -4.73
N GLY A 90 -5.12 -8.36 -4.06
CA GLY A 90 -4.88 -8.18 -2.64
C GLY A 90 -5.75 -7.05 -2.10
N THR A 91 -6.28 -7.23 -0.89
CA THR A 91 -7.00 -6.20 -0.14
C THR A 91 -6.06 -5.64 0.92
N VAL A 92 -5.81 -4.33 0.86
CA VAL A 92 -4.98 -3.65 1.86
C VAL A 92 -5.83 -3.03 2.95
N ILE A 93 -5.47 -3.22 4.22
CA ILE A 93 -6.04 -2.44 5.32
C ILE A 93 -5.11 -1.30 5.70
N THR A 94 -5.62 -0.07 5.64
CA THR A 94 -4.87 1.11 6.03
C THR A 94 -5.28 1.55 7.43
N VAL A 95 -4.36 1.42 8.39
CA VAL A 95 -4.52 1.89 9.77
C VAL A 95 -3.90 3.27 9.96
N GLU A 96 -4.32 3.97 11.02
CA GLU A 96 -3.84 5.33 11.27
C GLU A 96 -2.33 5.41 11.58
N GLY A 97 -1.80 4.43 12.32
CA GLY A 97 -0.45 4.52 12.90
C GLY A 97 -0.38 5.54 14.06
N PRO A 98 0.81 5.83 14.61
CA PRO A 98 2.12 5.24 14.28
C PRO A 98 2.36 3.87 14.94
N ARG A 99 1.47 3.45 15.86
CA ARG A 99 1.57 2.14 16.50
C ARG A 99 1.28 1.02 15.51
N PHE A 100 1.90 -0.13 15.73
CA PHE A 100 1.48 -1.37 15.09
C PHE A 100 0.16 -1.86 15.66
N SER A 101 -0.46 -2.75 14.89
CA SER A 101 -1.65 -3.46 15.31
C SER A 101 -1.32 -4.30 16.54
N SER A 102 -2.29 -4.44 17.43
CA SER A 102 -2.29 -5.52 18.41
C SER A 102 -2.60 -6.84 17.70
N ARG A 103 -2.24 -7.96 18.33
CA ARG A 103 -2.57 -9.30 17.80
C ARG A 103 -4.08 -9.47 17.57
N ALA A 104 -4.91 -8.91 18.45
CA ALA A 104 -6.36 -8.94 18.31
C ALA A 104 -6.83 -8.19 17.05
N GLU A 105 -6.24 -7.02 16.77
CA GLU A 105 -6.51 -6.27 15.54
C GLU A 105 -6.03 -7.03 14.30
N SER A 106 -4.83 -7.63 14.34
CA SER A 106 -4.29 -8.42 13.24
C SER A 106 -5.21 -9.62 12.89
N LEU A 107 -5.68 -10.36 13.90
CA LEU A 107 -6.64 -11.45 13.72
C LEU A 107 -8.00 -10.97 13.18
N MET A 108 -8.47 -9.80 13.64
CA MET A 108 -9.68 -9.18 13.13
C MET A 108 -9.52 -8.84 11.64
N PHE A 109 -8.44 -8.17 11.24
CA PHE A 109 -8.21 -7.76 9.85
C PHE A 109 -8.13 -8.94 8.91
N ARG A 110 -7.46 -10.01 9.34
CA ARG A 110 -7.41 -11.27 8.58
C ARG A 110 -8.79 -11.91 8.44
N SER A 111 -9.60 -11.87 9.49
CA SER A 111 -10.99 -12.37 9.45
C SER A 111 -11.89 -11.51 8.56
N CYS A 112 -11.58 -10.22 8.40
CA CYS A 112 -12.23 -9.33 7.44
C CYS A 112 -11.74 -9.51 5.99
N GLY A 113 -10.81 -10.43 5.72
CA GLY A 113 -10.29 -10.68 4.38
C GLY A 113 -9.22 -9.69 3.91
N ALA A 114 -8.54 -8.99 4.85
CA ALA A 114 -7.37 -8.20 4.51
C ALA A 114 -6.16 -9.12 4.25
N ASP A 115 -5.44 -8.87 3.16
CA ASP A 115 -4.24 -9.63 2.78
C ASP A 115 -2.97 -8.95 3.28
N VAL A 116 -2.96 -7.61 3.28
CA VAL A 116 -1.81 -6.79 3.69
C VAL A 116 -2.27 -5.61 4.53
N ILE A 117 -1.40 -5.15 5.42
CA ILE A 117 -1.63 -3.98 6.27
C ILE A 117 -0.62 -2.89 5.94
N ASN A 118 -1.07 -1.64 5.91
CA ASN A 118 -0.20 -0.49 5.78
C ASN A 118 -0.76 0.74 6.50
N MET A 119 -0.11 1.88 6.31
CA MET A 119 -0.48 3.15 6.93
C MET A 119 -0.59 4.30 5.92
N THR A 120 -0.51 4.06 4.60
CA THR A 120 -0.34 5.15 3.60
C THR A 120 -1.38 5.17 2.48
N THR A 121 -1.79 4.02 1.92
CA THR A 121 -2.72 3.96 0.76
C THR A 121 -3.96 4.87 0.89
N VAL A 122 -4.55 4.97 2.08
CA VAL A 122 -5.63 5.92 2.39
C VAL A 122 -5.04 7.12 3.14
N PRO A 123 -5.21 8.37 2.67
CA PRO A 123 -6.21 8.86 1.70
C PRO A 123 -5.79 8.89 0.23
N GLU A 124 -4.55 8.53 -0.11
CA GLU A 124 -3.97 8.78 -1.43
C GLU A 124 -4.81 8.21 -2.59
N VAL A 125 -5.31 6.97 -2.45
CA VAL A 125 -6.16 6.35 -3.46
C VAL A 125 -7.48 7.10 -3.68
N ILE A 126 -8.04 7.68 -2.61
CA ILE A 126 -9.29 8.43 -2.66
C ILE A 126 -9.06 9.75 -3.39
N LEU A 127 -8.05 10.49 -2.96
CA LEU A 127 -7.69 11.79 -3.53
C LEU A 127 -7.26 11.67 -5.00
N ALA A 128 -6.49 10.64 -5.34
CA ALA A 128 -6.10 10.40 -6.73
C ALA A 128 -7.33 10.19 -7.62
N LYS A 129 -8.35 9.47 -7.13
CA LYS A 129 -9.58 9.24 -7.87
C LYS A 129 -10.44 10.50 -7.98
N GLU A 130 -10.51 11.32 -6.92
CA GLU A 130 -11.16 12.65 -6.99
C GLU A 130 -10.47 13.58 -8.00
N ALA A 131 -9.15 13.50 -8.12
CA ALA A 131 -8.37 14.25 -9.09
C ALA A 131 -8.44 13.68 -10.52
N GLY A 132 -9.13 12.56 -10.75
CA GLY A 132 -9.20 11.90 -12.05
C GLY A 132 -7.90 11.22 -12.49
N ILE A 133 -7.00 10.93 -11.54
CA ILE A 133 -5.69 10.34 -11.80
C ILE A 133 -5.80 8.81 -11.81
N CYS A 134 -5.20 8.16 -12.81
CA CYS A 134 -5.09 6.71 -12.86
C CYS A 134 -4.10 6.21 -11.81
N TYR A 135 -4.61 5.73 -10.67
CA TYR A 135 -3.81 5.27 -9.54
C TYR A 135 -3.73 3.74 -9.46
N ALA A 136 -2.53 3.20 -9.24
CA ALA A 136 -2.29 1.81 -8.87
C ALA A 136 -1.22 1.74 -7.78
N SER A 137 -1.36 0.75 -6.88
CA SER A 137 -0.41 0.52 -5.80
C SER A 137 0.11 -0.92 -5.82
N ILE A 138 1.41 -1.04 -5.55
CA ILE A 138 2.10 -2.30 -5.31
C ILE A 138 2.51 -2.31 -3.84
N ALA A 139 2.08 -3.33 -3.10
CA ALA A 139 2.58 -3.56 -1.76
C ALA A 139 3.67 -4.63 -1.78
N MET A 140 4.78 -4.33 -1.10
CA MET A 140 5.87 -5.27 -0.88
C MET A 140 5.84 -5.73 0.57
N ALA A 141 5.39 -6.96 0.82
CA ALA A 141 5.36 -7.53 2.16
C ALA A 141 6.79 -7.83 2.64
N THR A 142 7.18 -7.20 3.75
CA THR A 142 8.46 -7.43 4.43
C THR A 142 8.32 -8.18 5.75
N ASP A 143 7.10 -8.32 6.27
CA ASP A 143 6.77 -9.05 7.50
C ASP A 143 5.39 -9.70 7.48
N TYR A 144 5.13 -10.48 8.52
CA TYR A 144 3.86 -11.17 8.78
C TYR A 144 3.05 -10.53 9.91
N ASP A 145 3.19 -9.22 10.18
CA ASP A 145 2.54 -8.53 11.30
C ASP A 145 2.75 -9.31 12.63
N CYS A 146 1.86 -9.12 13.61
CA CYS A 146 1.94 -9.74 14.94
C CYS A 146 1.03 -10.97 15.12
N TRP A 147 0.54 -11.60 14.03
CA TRP A 147 -0.30 -12.80 14.13
C TRP A 147 0.50 -14.09 14.36
N LYS A 148 1.78 -14.12 13.99
CA LYS A 148 2.69 -15.24 14.29
C LYS A 148 3.44 -14.99 15.60
N GLU A 149 3.56 -16.04 16.41
CA GLU A 149 4.15 -15.98 17.76
C GLU A 149 5.69 -15.98 17.80
N HIS A 150 6.38 -16.28 16.69
CA HIS A 150 7.81 -16.63 16.71
C HIS A 150 8.70 -15.95 15.65
N GLU A 151 8.23 -14.92 14.94
CA GLU A 151 9.05 -14.13 14.00
C GLU A 151 9.05 -12.64 14.41
N GLU A 152 10.21 -11.98 14.31
CA GLU A 152 10.36 -10.55 14.60
C GLU A 152 9.47 -9.69 13.67
N THR A 153 8.79 -8.72 14.26
CA THR A 153 7.83 -7.83 13.59
C THR A 153 8.57 -6.69 12.88
N VAL A 154 8.66 -6.69 11.54
CA VAL A 154 9.35 -5.63 10.77
C VAL A 154 8.64 -5.20 9.48
N MET A 155 7.84 -4.15 9.64
CA MET A 155 6.95 -3.44 8.71
C MET A 155 7.20 -3.41 7.20
N CYS A 156 6.12 -3.76 6.49
CA CYS A 156 5.86 -3.64 5.07
C CYS A 156 5.64 -2.19 4.66
N VAL A 157 6.63 -1.53 4.03
CA VAL A 157 6.36 -0.45 3.06
C VAL A 157 7.43 -0.42 1.97
N CYS A 158 7.04 -0.78 0.75
CA CYS A 158 7.51 -0.09 -0.45
C CYS A 158 6.31 0.07 -1.38
N GLU A 159 5.66 1.24 -1.34
CA GLU A 159 4.61 1.59 -2.28
C GLU A 159 5.23 2.19 -3.54
N PHE A 160 5.07 1.48 -4.65
CA PHE A 160 5.36 2.03 -5.97
C PHE A 160 4.10 2.66 -6.54
N PHE A 161 4.14 3.98 -6.69
CA PHE A 161 3.10 4.75 -7.36
C PHE A 161 3.36 4.73 -8.86
N LEU A 162 2.41 4.20 -9.63
CA LEU A 162 2.38 4.46 -11.06
C LEU A 162 1.21 5.40 -11.36
N ILE A 163 1.53 6.68 -11.56
CA ILE A 163 0.62 7.70 -12.03
C ILE A 163 0.81 7.77 -13.55
N GLN A 164 -0.24 7.46 -14.31
CA GLN A 164 -0.30 7.74 -15.75
C GLN A 164 -1.20 8.94 -16.02
#